data_AF-A0A0A8JKH4-F1
#
_entry.id   AF-A0A0A8JKH4-F1
#
_cell.length_a   1.000
_cell.length_b   1.000
_cell.length_c   1.000
_cell.angle_alpha   90.00
_cell.angle_beta   90.00
_cell.angle_gamma   90.00
#
_symmetry.space_group_name_H-M   'P 1'
#
loop_
_entity.id
_entity.type
_entity.pdbx_description
1 polymer ?
#
loop_
_entity_poly.entity_id
_entity_poly.type
_entity_poly.pdbx_seq_one_letter_code
_entity_poly.pdbx_strand_id
1 'polypeptide(L)'
;MDEQGYTFLESIFHLLITIAFLQLFLLFFVWKAPIERQFSDHSATEWELFAIDLQRLLTNVSTLEIADANKLSLRIDRSTYHVSQSGNVIRWQKAGEGHVPILTNVRSVNFTVDGSMITAHVTMLDGLVRERGFAVGLYPE
;
A
#
# COMPACT_ATOMS: atom_id res chain seq x y z
N MET A 1 -27.68 -29.97 50.67
CA MET A 1 -27.25 -30.09 49.27
C MET A 1 -28.35 -29.43 48.48
N ASP A 2 -28.21 -28.14 48.20
CA ASP A 2 -29.23 -27.36 47.47
C ASP A 2 -29.02 -27.61 45.98
N GLU A 3 -29.75 -28.57 45.44
CA GLU A 3 -29.85 -28.79 44.01
C GLU A 3 -30.88 -27.79 43.46
N GLN A 4 -30.48 -26.53 43.35
CA GLN A 4 -31.23 -25.55 42.56
C GLN A 4 -30.99 -25.88 41.09
N GLY A 5 -31.79 -26.81 40.57
CA GLY A 5 -31.84 -27.12 39.14
C GLY A 5 -32.17 -25.84 38.38
N TYR A 6 -31.36 -25.55 37.35
CA TYR A 6 -31.58 -24.46 36.41
C TYR A 6 -33.05 -24.41 36.02
N THR A 7 -33.75 -23.33 36.35
CA THR A 7 -35.15 -23.23 36.00
C THR A 7 -35.27 -22.98 34.49
N PHE A 8 -36.27 -23.58 33.85
CA PHE A 8 -36.51 -23.40 32.41
C PHE A 8 -36.58 -21.90 32.03
N LEU A 9 -37.14 -21.08 32.92
CA LEU A 9 -37.19 -19.62 32.77
C LEU A 9 -35.80 -18.98 32.74
N GLU A 10 -34.88 -19.43 33.60
CA GLU A 10 -33.50 -18.97 33.64
C GLU A 10 -32.74 -19.34 32.35
N SER A 11 -32.99 -20.52 31.80
CA SER A 11 -32.44 -20.92 30.49
C SER A 11 -32.98 -20.06 29.34
N ILE A 12 -34.25 -19.65 29.37
CA ILE A 12 -34.82 -18.71 28.40
C ILE A 12 -34.13 -17.34 28.50
N PHE A 13 -33.90 -16.83 29.71
CA PHE A 13 -33.19 -15.56 29.89
C PHE A 13 -31.76 -15.63 29.37
N HIS A 14 -31.03 -16.71 29.66
CA HIS A 14 -29.69 -16.92 29.12
C HIS A 14 -29.71 -16.95 27.59
N LEU A 15 -30.66 -17.67 26.98
CA LEU A 15 -30.79 -17.73 25.52
C LEU A 15 -31.06 -16.34 24.92
N LEU A 16 -31.96 -15.54 25.52
CA LEU A 16 -32.26 -14.18 25.05
C LEU A 16 -31.02 -13.28 25.13
N ILE A 17 -30.29 -13.35 26.24
CA ILE A 17 -29.04 -12.60 26.43
C ILE A 17 -28.02 -13.04 25.36
N THR A 18 -27.84 -14.34 25.15
CA THR A 18 -26.94 -14.87 24.11
C THR A 18 -27.33 -14.39 22.72
N ILE A 19 -28.62 -14.39 22.36
CA ILE A 19 -29.10 -13.89 21.08
C ILE A 19 -28.81 -12.39 20.93
N ALA A 20 -29.01 -11.60 21.98
CA ALA A 20 -28.70 -10.16 21.97
C ALA A 20 -27.19 -9.92 21.75
N PHE A 21 -26.32 -10.70 22.41
CA PHE A 21 -24.87 -10.63 22.18
C PHE A 21 -24.47 -11.06 20.77
N LEU A 22 -25.10 -12.11 20.22
CA LEU A 22 -24.85 -12.52 18.83
C LEU A 22 -25.22 -11.42 17.83
N GLN A 23 -26.33 -10.72 18.06
CA GLN A 23 -26.73 -9.58 17.23
C GLN A 23 -25.71 -8.44 17.27
N LEU A 24 -25.16 -8.14 18.45
CA LEU A 24 -24.09 -7.14 18.59
C LEU A 24 -22.82 -7.58 17.83
N PHE A 25 -22.50 -8.87 17.86
CA PHE A 25 -21.38 -9.45 17.12
C PHE A 25 -21.57 -9.33 15.60
N LEU A 26 -22.79 -9.57 15.10
CA LEU A 26 -23.13 -9.38 13.69
C LEU A 26 -23.04 -7.91 13.27
N LEU A 27 -23.51 -6.99 14.13
CA LEU A 27 -23.44 -5.55 13.87
C LEU A 27 -21.98 -5.07 13.73
N PHE A 28 -21.06 -5.61 14.54
CA PHE A 28 -19.63 -5.32 14.43
C PHE A 28 -19.07 -5.67 13.04
N PHE A 29 -19.40 -6.84 12.50
CA PHE A 29 -18.93 -7.24 11.16
C PHE A 29 -19.54 -6.39 10.04
N VAL A 30 -20.82 -6.03 10.15
CA VAL A 30 -21.49 -5.14 9.18
C VAL A 30 -20.83 -3.76 9.17
N TRP A 31 -20.46 -3.23 10.35
CA TRP A 31 -19.78 -1.95 10.46
C TRP A 31 -18.32 -1.99 9.99
N LYS A 32 -17.61 -3.12 10.17
CA LYS A 32 -16.22 -3.29 9.73
C LYS A 32 -16.07 -3.31 8.21
N ALA A 33 -17.00 -3.95 7.49
CA ALA A 33 -16.93 -4.14 6.05
C ALA A 33 -16.71 -2.85 5.21
N PRO A 34 -17.44 -1.73 5.43
CA PRO A 34 -17.19 -0.50 4.69
C PRO A 34 -15.84 0.15 5.01
N ILE A 35 -15.33 0.00 6.24
CA ILE A 35 -14.03 0.56 6.65
C ILE A 35 -12.91 -0.08 5.83
N GLU A 36 -12.91 -1.41 5.68
CA GLU A 36 -11.89 -2.12 4.89
C GLU A 36 -11.92 -1.73 3.41
N ARG A 37 -13.11 -1.53 2.84
CA ARG A 37 -13.24 -1.07 1.45
C ARG A 37 -12.64 0.31 1.27
N GLN A 38 -12.91 1.25 2.17
CA GLN A 38 -12.35 2.60 2.10
C GLN A 38 -10.82 2.61 2.15
N PHE A 39 -10.20 1.77 2.99
CA PHE A 39 -8.74 1.62 3.01
C PHE A 39 -8.19 1.01 1.73
N SER A 40 -8.87 0.00 1.16
CA SER A 40 -8.48 -0.61 -0.10
C SER A 40 -8.56 0.37 -1.28
N ASP A 41 -9.64 1.15 -1.35
CA ASP A 41 -9.84 2.18 -2.38
C ASP A 41 -8.79 3.30 -2.27
N HIS A 42 -8.44 3.70 -1.05
CA HIS A 42 -7.39 4.70 -0.83
C HIS A 42 -6.02 4.20 -1.29
N SER A 43 -5.64 2.97 -0.90
CA SER A 43 -4.39 2.32 -1.33
C SER A 43 -4.32 2.14 -2.84
N ALA A 44 -5.43 1.77 -3.48
CA ALA A 44 -5.52 1.69 -4.93
C ALA A 44 -5.32 3.06 -5.60
N THR A 45 -5.93 4.11 -5.06
CA THR A 45 -5.78 5.48 -5.58
C THR A 45 -4.34 5.98 -5.41
N GLU A 46 -3.73 5.77 -4.25
CA GLU A 46 -2.34 6.15 -3.98
C GLU A 46 -1.36 5.43 -4.91
N TRP A 47 -1.59 4.14 -5.17
CA TRP A 47 -0.83 3.37 -6.16
C TRP A 47 -0.90 3.96 -7.57
N GLU A 48 -2.11 4.34 -8.02
CA GLU A 48 -2.27 4.94 -9.35
C GLU A 48 -1.59 6.31 -9.46
N LEU A 49 -1.66 7.14 -8.41
CA LEU A 49 -0.94 8.42 -8.35
C LEU A 49 0.58 8.20 -8.39
N PHE A 50 1.11 7.26 -7.60
CA PHE A 50 2.50 6.86 -7.63
C PHE A 50 2.94 6.45 -9.04
N ALA A 51 2.15 5.60 -9.71
CA ALA A 51 2.46 5.15 -11.06
C ALA A 51 2.48 6.29 -12.08
N ILE A 52 1.52 7.21 -12.02
CA ILE A 52 1.46 8.38 -12.90
C ILE A 52 2.69 9.27 -12.70
N ASP A 53 3.06 9.56 -11.45
CA ASP A 53 4.17 10.43 -11.13
C ASP A 53 5.52 9.79 -11.50
N LEU A 54 5.68 8.48 -11.28
CA LEU A 54 6.87 7.76 -11.70
C LEU A 54 7.00 7.72 -13.24
N GLN A 55 5.90 7.48 -13.97
CA GLN A 55 5.92 7.53 -15.43
C GLN A 55 6.32 8.92 -15.95
N ARG A 56 5.83 10.00 -15.33
CA ARG A 56 6.18 11.38 -15.69
C ARG A 56 7.67 11.65 -15.51
N LEU A 57 8.28 11.18 -14.42
CA LEU A 57 9.72 11.29 -14.18
C LEU A 57 10.53 10.56 -15.25
N LEU A 58 10.11 9.33 -15.59
CA LEU A 58 10.81 8.48 -16.55
C LEU A 58 10.68 8.95 -18.00
N THR A 59 9.69 9.79 -18.30
CA THR A 59 9.46 10.33 -19.65
C THR A 59 10.56 11.32 -20.08
N ASN A 60 11.14 12.07 -19.14
CA ASN A 60 12.14 13.11 -19.43
C ASN A 60 13.53 12.74 -18.90
N VAL A 61 13.83 11.45 -18.74
CA VAL A 61 15.09 11.03 -18.13
C VAL A 61 16.22 11.03 -19.15
N SER A 62 17.34 11.66 -18.80
CA SER A 62 18.56 11.67 -19.61
C SER A 62 19.48 10.50 -19.26
N THR A 63 19.48 10.07 -17.99
CA THR A 63 20.30 8.95 -17.52
C THR A 63 19.58 8.23 -16.40
N LEU A 64 19.74 6.90 -16.37
CA LEU A 64 19.09 6.03 -15.40
C LEU A 64 20.09 5.07 -14.77
N GLU A 65 20.12 5.04 -13.44
CA GLU A 65 20.96 4.13 -12.67
C GLU A 65 20.14 3.49 -11.54
N ILE A 66 20.11 2.16 -11.51
CA ILE A 66 19.66 1.42 -10.34
C ILE A 66 20.88 1.22 -9.45
N ALA A 67 20.94 1.97 -8.35
CA ALA A 67 22.03 1.86 -7.39
C ALA A 67 21.88 0.59 -6.53
N ASP A 68 20.65 0.27 -6.15
CA ASP A 68 20.24 -0.92 -5.42
C ASP A 68 18.85 -1.35 -5.88
N ALA A 69 18.48 -2.61 -5.66
CA ALA A 69 17.15 -3.14 -5.98
C ALA A 69 15.99 -2.26 -5.45
N ASN A 70 16.18 -1.58 -4.31
CA ASN A 70 15.17 -0.73 -3.69
C ASN A 70 15.36 0.78 -3.96
N LYS A 71 16.32 1.16 -4.80
CA LYS A 71 16.70 2.55 -5.06
C LYS A 71 16.94 2.81 -6.54
N LEU A 72 16.07 3.65 -7.10
CA LEU A 72 16.17 4.16 -8.45
C LEU A 72 16.75 5.58 -8.43
N SER A 73 17.83 5.81 -9.18
CA SER A 73 18.44 7.13 -9.37
C SER A 73 18.27 7.58 -10.81
N LEU A 74 17.74 8.78 -10.99
CA LEU A 74 17.34 9.34 -12.28
C LEU A 74 18.05 10.68 -12.45
N ARG A 75 18.54 10.97 -13.65
CA ARG A 75 19.05 12.29 -14.01
C ARG A 75 18.14 12.92 -15.05
N ILE A 76 17.55 14.06 -14.68
CA ILE A 76 16.64 14.85 -15.51
C ILE A 76 17.26 16.24 -15.63
N ASP A 77 17.65 16.63 -16.84
CA ASP A 77 18.38 17.87 -17.13
C ASP A 77 19.65 18.04 -16.25
N ARG A 78 19.60 18.96 -15.29
CA ARG A 78 20.67 19.25 -14.32
C ARG A 78 20.38 18.76 -12.91
N SER A 79 19.24 18.10 -12.69
CA SER A 79 18.79 17.63 -11.38
C SER A 79 18.83 16.10 -11.29
N THR A 80 19.32 15.60 -10.15
CA THR A 80 19.25 14.17 -9.83
C THR A 80 18.03 13.91 -8.97
N TYR A 81 17.24 12.91 -9.32
CA TYR A 81 16.12 12.43 -8.54
C TYR A 81 16.44 11.05 -7.99
N HIS A 82 16.13 10.82 -6.72
CA HIS A 82 16.24 9.49 -6.10
C HIS A 82 14.87 9.04 -5.64
N VAL A 83 14.47 7.85 -6.04
CA VAL A 83 13.27 7.16 -5.55
C VAL A 83 13.74 5.95 -4.76
N SER A 84 13.44 5.94 -3.47
CA SER A 84 13.85 4.85 -2.58
C SER A 84 12.88 4.65 -1.43
N GLN A 85 12.87 3.44 -0.89
CA GLN A 85 12.13 3.15 0.33
C GLN A 85 12.88 3.68 1.57
N SER A 86 12.12 4.29 2.49
CA SER A 86 12.57 4.67 3.82
C SER A 86 11.49 4.26 4.82
N GLY A 87 11.79 3.25 5.64
CA GLY A 87 10.79 2.60 6.49
C GLY A 87 9.67 2.00 5.65
N ASN A 88 8.41 2.33 5.98
CA ASN A 88 7.23 1.79 5.28
C ASN A 88 6.69 2.71 4.17
N VAL A 89 7.56 3.58 3.62
CA VAL A 89 7.17 4.62 2.67
C VAL A 89 8.19 4.68 1.53
N ILE A 90 7.72 4.74 0.30
CA ILE A 90 8.55 5.13 -0.86
C ILE A 90 8.55 6.65 -0.92
N ARG A 91 9.76 7.22 -1.00
CA ARG A 91 9.98 8.66 -1.03
C ARG A 91 10.77 9.00 -2.28
N TRP A 92 10.51 10.17 -2.83
CA TRP A 92 11.42 10.81 -3.79
C TRP A 92 12.16 11.99 -3.17
N GLN A 93 13.34 12.27 -3.71
CA GLN A 93 14.20 13.39 -3.35
C GLN A 93 14.75 14.02 -4.62
N LYS A 94 14.73 15.35 -4.69
CA LYS A 94 15.29 16.12 -5.81
C LYS A 94 16.56 16.82 -5.37
N ALA A 95 17.67 16.55 -6.07
CA ALA A 95 18.96 17.20 -5.89
C ALA A 95 19.48 17.23 -4.43
N GLY A 96 19.17 16.20 -3.64
CA GLY A 96 19.57 16.15 -2.23
C GLY A 96 18.66 16.96 -1.29
N GLU A 97 17.69 17.70 -1.79
CA GLU A 97 16.81 18.57 -1.01
C GLU A 97 15.40 17.98 -0.85
N GLY A 98 14.98 17.84 0.40
CA GLY A 98 13.63 17.40 0.77
C GLY A 98 13.33 15.93 0.46
N HIS A 99 12.54 15.30 1.32
CA HIS A 99 11.99 13.97 1.03
C HIS A 99 10.48 14.05 1.01
N VAL A 100 9.89 13.84 -0.15
CA VAL A 100 8.44 13.85 -0.30
C VAL A 100 7.95 12.39 -0.38
N PRO A 101 7.02 11.98 0.48
CA PRO A 101 6.42 10.65 0.41
C PRO A 101 5.53 10.55 -0.83
N ILE A 102 5.67 9.46 -1.59
CA ILE A 102 4.90 9.24 -2.83
C ILE A 102 4.08 7.94 -2.81
N LEU A 103 4.41 6.99 -1.92
CA LEU A 103 3.59 5.82 -1.66
C LEU A 103 3.81 5.36 -0.22
N THR A 104 2.73 5.23 0.55
CA THR A 104 2.74 4.78 1.94
C THR A 104 2.33 3.32 2.09
N ASN A 105 2.43 2.79 3.31
CA ASN A 105 2.08 1.42 3.65
C ASN A 105 2.81 0.36 2.81
N VAL A 106 4.06 0.66 2.43
CA VAL A 106 4.91 -0.24 1.64
C VAL A 106 5.75 -1.09 2.59
N ARG A 107 5.69 -2.40 2.42
CA ARG A 107 6.58 -3.36 3.10
C ARG A 107 7.93 -3.43 2.40
N SER A 108 7.93 -3.56 1.07
CA SER A 108 9.14 -3.61 0.27
C SER A 108 8.90 -3.10 -1.15
N VAL A 109 9.94 -2.56 -1.76
CA VAL A 109 9.99 -2.23 -3.20
C VAL A 109 11.22 -2.86 -3.85
N ASN A 110 11.03 -3.36 -5.06
CA ASN A 110 12.10 -3.81 -5.94
C ASN A 110 11.90 -3.23 -7.35
N PHE A 111 12.93 -2.57 -7.87
CA PHE A 111 12.99 -2.04 -9.22
C PHE A 111 13.85 -2.96 -10.07
N THR A 112 13.33 -3.32 -11.24
CA THR A 112 14.06 -4.09 -12.25
C THR A 112 14.09 -3.28 -13.55
N VAL A 113 15.16 -3.43 -14.33
CA VAL A 113 15.31 -2.83 -15.67
C VAL A 113 15.39 -3.95 -16.68
N ASP A 114 14.57 -3.86 -17.71
CA ASP A 114 14.63 -4.71 -18.90
C ASP A 114 14.57 -3.83 -20.15
N GLY A 115 15.72 -3.65 -20.80
CA GLY A 115 15.86 -2.75 -21.96
C GLY A 115 15.48 -1.31 -21.63
N SER A 116 14.41 -0.82 -22.28
CA SER A 116 13.84 0.51 -22.07
C SER A 116 12.65 0.54 -21.11
N MET A 117 12.43 -0.54 -20.35
CA MET A 117 11.34 -0.65 -19.39
C MET A 117 11.87 -0.83 -17.97
N ILE A 118 11.22 -0.14 -17.02
CA ILE A 118 11.45 -0.32 -15.58
C ILE A 118 10.22 -0.91 -14.96
N THR A 119 10.37 -1.97 -14.19
CA THR A 119 9.25 -2.54 -13.44
C THR A 119 9.45 -2.27 -11.97
N ALA A 120 8.43 -1.68 -11.34
CA ALA A 120 8.36 -1.53 -9.90
C ALA A 120 7.48 -2.65 -9.32
N HIS A 121 8.07 -3.51 -8.51
CA HIS A 121 7.37 -4.52 -7.72
C HIS A 121 7.27 -4.03 -6.27
N VAL A 122 6.05 -3.73 -5.83
CA VAL A 122 5.78 -3.20 -4.49
C VAL A 122 4.92 -4.19 -3.72
N THR A 123 5.38 -4.58 -2.54
CA THR A 123 4.58 -5.33 -1.56
C THR A 123 4.08 -4.39 -0.50
N MET A 124 2.76 -4.32 -0.29
CA MET A 124 2.12 -3.50 0.73
C MET A 124 2.17 -4.17 2.12
N LEU A 125 1.91 -3.41 3.18
CA LEU A 125 1.88 -3.92 4.55
C LEU A 125 0.77 -4.96 4.78
N ASP A 126 -0.37 -4.81 4.10
CA ASP A 126 -1.47 -5.77 4.10
C ASP A 126 -1.17 -7.07 3.31
N GLY A 127 -0.01 -7.14 2.65
CA GLY A 127 0.43 -8.29 1.85
C GLY A 127 0.03 -8.22 0.38
N LEU A 128 -0.70 -7.19 -0.03
CA LEU A 128 -1.07 -6.97 -1.42
C LEU A 128 0.16 -6.64 -2.26
N VAL A 129 0.32 -7.34 -3.38
CA VAL A 129 1.41 -7.08 -4.32
C VAL A 129 0.89 -6.24 -5.48
N ARG A 130 1.67 -5.22 -5.84
CA ARG A 130 1.41 -4.28 -6.92
C ARG A 130 2.63 -4.25 -7.84
N GLU A 131 2.38 -4.31 -9.14
CA GLU A 131 3.42 -4.32 -10.14
C GLU A 131 3.02 -3.45 -11.32
N ARG A 132 3.98 -2.66 -11.82
CA ARG A 132 3.80 -1.91 -13.07
C ARG A 132 5.13 -1.69 -13.77
N GLY A 133 5.11 -1.90 -15.09
CA GLY A 133 6.18 -1.52 -16.00
C GLY A 133 6.01 -0.08 -16.49
N PHE A 134 7.11 0.64 -16.63
CA PHE A 134 7.19 2.04 -17.03
C PHE A 134 8.16 2.16 -18.19
N ALA A 135 7.72 2.81 -19.27
CA ALA A 135 8.59 3.09 -20.41
C ALA A 135 9.53 4.24 -20.05
N VAL A 136 10.83 4.05 -20.33
CA VAL A 136 11.85 5.07 -20.16
C VAL A 136 11.99 5.85 -21.46
N GLY A 137 11.72 7.16 -21.40
CA GLY A 137 11.91 8.08 -22.51
C GLY A 137 13.38 8.47 -22.65
N LEU A 138 14.24 7.52 -23.02
CA LEU A 138 15.61 7.85 -23.40
C LEU A 138 15.56 8.53 -24.78
N TYR A 139 15.96 9.80 -24.86
CA TYR A 139 16.28 10.41 -26.15
C TYR A 139 17.58 9.75 -26.66
N PRO A 140 17.59 9.07 -27.82
CA PRO A 140 18.84 8.72 -28.45
C PRO A 140 19.56 10.02 -28.84
N GLU A 141 20.81 10.17 -28.42
CA GLU A 141 21.74 11.15 -29.01
C GLU A 141 22.05 10.79 -30.47
#